data_AF-M0AFQ7-F1
#
_entry.id   AF-M0AFQ7-F1
#
_cell.length_a   1.000
_cell.length_b   1.000
_cell.length_c   1.000
_cell.angle_alpha   90.00
_cell.angle_beta   90.00
_cell.angle_gamma   90.00
#
_symmetry.space_group_name_H-M   'P 1'
#
loop_
_entity.id
_entity.type
_entity.pdbx_description
1 polymer ?
#
loop_
_entity_poly.entity_id
_entity_poly.type
_entity_poly.pdbx_seq_one_letter_code
_entity_poly.pdbx_strand_id
1 'polypeptide(L)'
;MSVIRHPGVLGRTTRQRLVGVTTALTITVVEALAVGFWFGLVVGSGTTTAALLGLGILCCGAFLRAGIVDSTVSNARSAVYLRRGSTALTLAAGWVAWLLIAEFIAGLTGLIVATVFLTGLLTAQFCFERRLFQPQSPNLSSFDPILSAALLAIGASTLLATAWFADWTNGSPLVELEVTSIVILVEAVQVAALAFVCCAFLAHQYRVQRLLDSDV
;
A
#
# COMPACT_ATOMS: atom_id res chain seq x y z
N MET A 1 26.20 -40.24 23.35
CA MET A 1 25.28 -39.62 22.36
C MET A 1 24.13 -38.97 23.13
N SER A 2 24.13 -37.64 23.29
CA SER A 2 23.05 -36.90 23.95
C SER A 2 22.49 -35.89 22.97
N VAL A 3 21.26 -36.10 22.54
CA VAL A 3 20.53 -35.26 21.60
C VAL A 3 19.89 -34.13 22.40
N ILE A 4 20.46 -32.93 22.30
CA ILE A 4 19.92 -31.70 22.91
C ILE A 4 18.70 -31.28 22.09
N ARG A 5 17.51 -31.76 22.49
CA ARG A 5 16.23 -31.23 22.00
C ARG A 5 16.10 -29.80 22.49
N HIS A 6 16.14 -28.83 21.57
CA HIS A 6 15.81 -27.43 21.84
C HIS A 6 14.29 -27.23 21.75
N PRO A 7 13.53 -27.19 22.87
CA PRO A 7 12.07 -27.05 22.83
C PRO A 7 11.65 -25.60 22.57
N GLY A 8 12.58 -24.64 22.64
CA GLY A 8 12.31 -23.21 22.53
C GLY A 8 12.31 -22.62 21.11
N VAL A 9 12.78 -23.37 20.10
CA VAL A 9 12.93 -22.82 18.74
C VAL A 9 11.58 -22.78 18.00
N LEU A 10 10.72 -23.79 18.17
CA LEU A 10 9.38 -23.79 17.55
C LEU A 10 8.43 -22.72 18.11
N GLY A 11 8.51 -22.41 19.40
CA GLY A 11 7.68 -21.36 20.02
C GLY A 11 8.07 -19.96 19.55
N ARG A 12 9.36 -19.72 19.34
CA ARG A 12 9.89 -18.43 18.91
C ARG A 12 9.54 -18.11 17.45
N THR A 13 9.66 -19.09 16.55
CA THR A 13 9.29 -18.93 15.13
C THR A 13 7.80 -18.70 14.96
N THR A 14 6.95 -19.39 15.74
CA THR A 14 5.49 -19.21 15.68
C THR A 14 5.08 -17.82 16.18
N ARG A 15 5.67 -17.34 17.29
CA ARG A 15 5.40 -15.99 17.82
C ARG A 15 5.89 -14.89 16.88
N GLN A 16 7.08 -15.04 16.28
CA GLN A 16 7.59 -14.09 15.28
C GLN A 16 6.70 -14.04 14.04
N ARG A 17 6.27 -15.19 13.50
CA ARG A 17 5.31 -15.22 12.39
C ARG A 17 4.01 -14.51 12.72
N LEU A 18 3.48 -14.72 13.93
CA LEU A 18 2.22 -14.10 14.34
C LEU A 18 2.34 -12.58 14.48
N VAL A 19 3.46 -12.08 15.04
CA VAL A 19 3.77 -10.64 15.10
C VAL A 19 3.96 -10.08 13.68
N GLY A 20 4.65 -10.80 12.80
CA GLY A 20 4.84 -10.35 11.42
C GLY A 20 3.53 -10.23 10.64
N VAL A 21 2.64 -11.20 10.81
CA VAL A 21 1.31 -11.21 10.18
C VAL A 21 0.46 -10.05 10.70
N THR A 22 0.44 -9.79 12.01
CA THR A 22 -0.36 -8.70 12.57
C THR A 22 0.19 -7.32 12.19
N THR A 23 1.52 -7.15 12.14
CA THR A 23 2.15 -5.93 11.64
C THR A 23 1.84 -5.71 10.15
N ALA A 24 1.96 -6.75 9.32
CA ALA A 24 1.61 -6.64 7.91
C ALA A 24 0.13 -6.28 7.72
N LEU A 25 -0.77 -6.93 8.48
CA LEU A 25 -2.20 -6.66 8.44
C LEU A 25 -2.53 -5.21 8.85
N THR A 26 -1.95 -4.72 9.95
CA THR A 26 -2.19 -3.35 10.43
C THR A 26 -1.70 -2.30 9.43
N ILE A 27 -0.50 -2.49 8.85
CA ILE A 27 0.01 -1.60 7.81
C ILE A 27 -0.91 -1.63 6.58
N THR A 28 -1.36 -2.82 6.19
CA THR A 28 -2.26 -2.99 5.04
C THR A 28 -3.58 -2.25 5.26
N VAL A 29 -4.20 -2.42 6.43
CA VAL A 29 -5.47 -1.76 6.75
C VAL A 29 -5.30 -0.24 6.74
N VAL A 30 -4.21 0.28 7.32
CA VAL A 30 -3.93 1.72 7.32
C VAL A 30 -3.73 2.24 5.90
N GLU A 31 -2.96 1.54 5.06
CA GLU A 31 -2.72 1.95 3.68
C GLU A 31 -3.99 1.84 2.82
N ALA A 32 -4.76 0.76 2.97
CA ALA A 32 -6.01 0.56 2.26
C ALA A 32 -7.03 1.64 2.58
N LEU A 33 -7.20 1.98 3.87
CA LEU A 33 -8.09 3.06 4.28
C LEU A 33 -7.57 4.42 3.77
N ALA A 34 -6.28 4.70 3.91
CA ALA A 34 -5.72 5.99 3.50
C ALA A 34 -5.86 6.22 1.99
N VAL A 35 -5.45 5.24 1.18
CA VAL A 35 -5.52 5.31 -0.28
C VAL A 35 -6.97 5.26 -0.74
N GLY A 36 -7.81 4.40 -0.15
CA GLY A 36 -9.23 4.28 -0.51
C GLY A 36 -10.02 5.55 -0.23
N PHE A 37 -9.89 6.14 0.97
CA PHE A 37 -10.56 7.40 1.30
C PHE A 37 -10.05 8.56 0.46
N TRP A 38 -8.74 8.67 0.26
CA TRP A 38 -8.18 9.71 -0.61
C TRP A 38 -8.68 9.58 -2.04
N PHE A 39 -8.62 8.37 -2.60
CA PHE A 39 -9.06 8.09 -3.96
C PHE A 39 -10.56 8.40 -4.13
N GLY A 40 -11.40 7.94 -3.20
CA GLY A 40 -12.84 8.22 -3.24
C GLY A 40 -13.16 9.71 -3.17
N LEU A 41 -12.42 10.47 -2.36
CA LEU A 41 -12.60 11.92 -2.27
C LEU A 41 -12.15 12.65 -3.54
N VAL A 42 -11.01 12.26 -4.12
CA VAL A 42 -10.44 12.91 -5.31
C VAL A 42 -11.27 12.61 -6.55
N VAL A 43 -11.74 11.38 -6.73
CA VAL A 43 -12.55 10.99 -7.88
C VAL A 43 -14.00 11.47 -7.74
N GLY A 44 -14.57 11.43 -6.52
CA GLY A 44 -15.98 11.75 -6.30
C GLY A 44 -16.30 13.24 -6.10
N SER A 45 -15.31 14.07 -5.74
CA SER A 45 -15.53 15.48 -5.43
C SER A 45 -14.43 16.31 -6.09
N GLY A 46 -14.71 16.85 -7.27
CA GLY A 46 -13.83 17.77 -8.00
C GLY A 46 -13.61 19.12 -7.31
N THR A 47 -13.72 19.18 -5.98
CA THR A 47 -13.56 20.38 -5.16
C THR A 47 -12.16 20.46 -4.54
N THR A 48 -11.64 21.67 -4.42
CA THR A 48 -10.34 21.93 -3.77
C THR A 48 -10.32 21.48 -2.31
N THR A 49 -11.46 21.58 -1.60
CA THR A 49 -11.61 21.12 -0.22
C THR A 49 -11.46 19.60 -0.10
N ALA A 50 -12.06 18.83 -1.02
CA ALA A 50 -11.92 17.38 -1.03
C ALA A 50 -10.49 16.95 -1.35
N ALA A 51 -9.81 17.65 -2.27
CA ALA A 51 -8.40 17.41 -2.55
C ALA A 51 -7.51 17.66 -1.32
N LEU A 52 -7.73 18.74 -0.57
CA LEU A 52 -6.98 19.05 0.66
C LEU A 52 -7.25 18.02 1.78
N LEU A 53 -8.51 17.63 1.96
CA LEU A 53 -8.89 16.59 2.93
C LEU A 53 -8.27 15.24 2.55
N GLY A 54 -8.32 14.88 1.28
CA GLY A 54 -7.68 13.67 0.75
C GLY A 54 -6.18 13.68 0.98
N LEU A 55 -5.50 14.81 0.74
CA LEU A 55 -4.07 14.95 1.00
C LEU A 55 -3.74 14.78 2.49
N GLY A 56 -4.58 15.34 3.38
CA GLY A 56 -4.46 15.16 4.82
C GLY A 56 -4.58 13.69 5.24
N ILE A 57 -5.51 12.95 4.65
CA ILE A 57 -5.73 11.51 4.90
C ILE A 57 -4.52 10.69 4.43
N LEU A 58 -4.00 10.94 3.22
CA LEU A 58 -2.78 10.29 2.73
C LEU A 58 -1.60 10.53 3.67
N CYS A 59 -1.39 11.79 4.06
CA CYS A 59 -0.32 12.15 4.98
C CYS A 59 -0.48 11.41 6.31
N CYS A 60 -1.67 11.44 6.92
CA CYS A 60 -1.95 10.74 8.17
C CYS A 60 -1.67 9.24 8.07
N GLY A 61 -2.16 8.58 7.02
CA GLY A 61 -1.91 7.17 6.76
C GLY A 61 -0.43 6.84 6.59
N ALA A 62 0.31 7.66 5.84
CA ALA A 62 1.74 7.50 5.65
C ALA A 62 2.52 7.66 6.98
N PHE A 63 2.15 8.63 7.82
CA PHE A 63 2.75 8.80 9.15
C PHE A 63 2.46 7.65 10.11
N LEU A 64 1.22 7.12 10.09
CA LEU A 64 0.81 5.94 10.88
C LEU A 64 1.61 4.71 10.46
N ARG A 65 1.68 4.43 9.15
CA ARG A 65 2.49 3.34 8.59
C ARG A 65 3.95 3.44 9.02
N ALA A 66 4.55 4.61 8.88
CA ALA A 66 5.94 4.82 9.26
C ALA A 66 6.16 4.64 10.78
N GLY A 67 5.13 4.89 11.60
CA GLY A 67 5.17 4.62 13.04
C GLY A 67 5.08 3.16 13.43
N ILE A 68 4.23 2.41 12.73
CA ILE A 68 4.09 0.96 12.97
C ILE A 68 5.42 0.27 12.65
N VAL A 69 6.05 0.61 11.52
CA VAL A 69 7.37 0.08 11.14
C VAL A 69 8.46 0.47 12.14
N ASP A 70 8.46 1.70 12.65
CA ASP A 70 9.45 2.15 13.64
C ASP A 70 9.28 1.40 14.98
N SER A 71 8.04 1.29 15.48
CA SER A 71 7.72 0.60 16.73
C SER A 71 8.10 -0.89 16.73
N THR A 72 8.26 -1.48 15.54
CA THR A 72 8.62 -2.89 15.35
C THR A 72 10.12 -3.11 15.14
N VAL A 73 10.88 -2.10 14.71
CA VAL A 73 12.28 -2.26 14.27
C VAL A 73 13.32 -1.61 15.19
N SER A 74 13.06 -0.51 15.92
CA SER A 74 14.17 0.09 16.72
C SER A 74 13.81 0.94 17.94
N ASN A 75 14.74 0.95 18.91
CA ASN A 75 14.73 1.70 20.17
C ASN A 75 15.48 3.06 20.05
N ALA A 76 15.77 3.56 18.83
CA ALA A 76 16.67 4.68 18.58
C ALA A 76 15.90 5.99 18.28
N ARG A 77 15.65 6.79 19.32
CA ARG A 77 14.51 7.73 19.39
C ARG A 77 14.68 9.12 18.74
N SER A 78 15.83 9.50 18.17
CA SER A 78 16.06 10.91 17.74
C SER A 78 16.36 11.14 16.25
N ALA A 79 17.22 10.33 15.61
CA ALA A 79 17.54 10.51 14.18
C ALA A 79 16.46 9.93 13.23
N VAL A 80 15.56 9.11 13.76
CA VAL A 80 14.54 8.40 13.00
C VAL A 80 13.36 9.31 12.63
N TYR A 81 13.08 10.37 13.41
CA TYR A 81 11.88 11.19 13.23
C TYR A 81 11.89 12.04 11.95
N LEU A 82 13.02 12.68 11.63
CA LEU A 82 13.15 13.50 10.41
C LEU A 82 13.12 12.61 9.14
N ARG A 83 13.73 11.43 9.23
CA ARG A 83 13.72 10.43 8.15
C ARG A 83 12.31 9.87 7.95
N ARG A 84 11.58 9.61 9.03
CA ARG A 84 10.18 9.15 9.04
C ARG A 84 9.24 10.13 8.34
N GLY A 85 9.42 11.42 8.60
CA GLY A 85 8.69 12.48 7.90
C GLY A 85 8.97 12.46 6.41
N SER A 86 10.25 12.36 6.02
CA SER A 86 10.64 12.37 4.61
C SER A 86 10.08 11.18 3.82
N THR A 87 10.12 9.95 4.37
CA THR A 87 9.61 8.76 3.66
C THR A 87 8.09 8.73 3.56
N ALA A 88 7.40 9.25 4.58
CA ALA A 88 5.95 9.40 4.55
C ALA A 88 5.52 10.44 3.51
N LEU A 89 6.23 11.57 3.44
CA LEU A 89 5.99 12.63 2.45
C LEU A 89 6.28 12.17 1.02
N THR A 90 7.38 11.46 0.78
CA THR A 90 7.70 10.93 -0.56
C THR A 90 6.67 9.92 -1.03
N LEU A 91 6.14 9.09 -0.12
CA LEU A 91 5.09 8.13 -0.45
C LEU A 91 3.79 8.85 -0.84
N ALA A 92 3.35 9.80 -0.02
CA ALA A 92 2.14 10.59 -0.30
C ALA A 92 2.29 11.38 -1.62
N ALA A 93 3.45 12.00 -1.86
CA ALA A 93 3.75 12.68 -3.11
C ALA A 93 3.77 11.72 -4.30
N GLY A 94 4.27 10.49 -4.11
CA GLY A 94 4.27 9.44 -5.12
C GLY A 94 2.86 9.02 -5.55
N TRP A 95 1.95 8.88 -4.60
CA TRP A 95 0.53 8.62 -4.87
C TRP A 95 -0.11 9.75 -5.68
N VAL A 96 0.10 11.00 -5.27
CA VAL A 96 -0.43 12.17 -5.99
C VAL A 96 0.15 12.26 -7.40
N ALA A 97 1.48 12.12 -7.55
CA ALA A 97 2.15 12.14 -8.84
C ALA A 97 1.65 11.02 -9.77
N TRP A 98 1.40 9.83 -9.23
CA TRP A 98 0.83 8.72 -9.99
C TRP A 98 -0.54 9.07 -10.59
N LEU A 99 -1.48 9.62 -9.81
CA LEU A 99 -2.78 10.06 -10.34
C LEU A 99 -2.62 11.18 -11.37
N LEU A 100 -1.78 12.19 -11.09
CA LEU A 100 -1.56 13.30 -12.01
C LEU A 100 -0.99 12.86 -13.36
N ILE A 101 -0.02 11.93 -13.36
CA ILE A 101 0.55 11.36 -14.59
C ILE A 101 -0.52 10.60 -15.36
N ALA A 102 -1.33 9.82 -14.66
CA ALA A 102 -2.41 9.09 -15.29
C ALA A 102 -3.38 10.07 -15.97
N GLU A 103 -3.83 11.10 -15.24
CA GLU A 103 -4.83 12.07 -15.70
C GLU A 103 -4.29 12.92 -16.85
N PHE A 104 -3.01 13.33 -16.78
CA PHE A 104 -2.36 14.14 -17.81
C PHE A 104 -2.27 13.43 -19.17
N ILE A 105 -1.95 12.14 -19.17
CA ILE A 105 -1.84 11.35 -20.42
C ILE A 105 -3.22 10.86 -20.87
N ALA A 106 -4.11 10.59 -19.91
CA ALA A 106 -5.44 10.02 -20.08
C ALA A 106 -5.46 8.64 -20.77
N GLY A 107 -6.62 7.97 -20.69
CA GLY A 107 -6.87 6.69 -21.35
C GLY A 107 -5.98 5.55 -20.88
N LEU A 108 -5.92 4.48 -21.70
CA LEU A 108 -5.18 3.26 -21.37
C LEU A 108 -3.66 3.49 -21.36
N THR A 109 -3.14 4.36 -22.22
CA THR A 109 -1.72 4.74 -22.24
C THR A 109 -1.33 5.45 -20.94
N GLY A 110 -2.16 6.38 -20.45
CA GLY A 110 -1.92 7.06 -19.18
C GLY A 110 -1.92 6.09 -18.00
N LEU A 111 -2.85 5.14 -18.00
CA LEU A 111 -2.89 4.08 -16.99
C LEU A 111 -1.58 3.27 -16.97
N ILE A 112 -1.12 2.75 -18.12
CA ILE A 112 0.12 1.96 -18.20
C ILE A 112 1.33 2.78 -17.75
N VAL A 113 1.49 4.00 -18.25
CA VAL A 113 2.64 4.86 -17.91
C VAL A 113 2.65 5.18 -16.43
N ALA A 114 1.49 5.51 -15.85
CA ALA A 114 1.35 5.76 -14.43
C ALA A 114 1.68 4.51 -13.60
N THR A 115 1.20 3.32 -13.98
CA THR A 115 1.53 2.06 -13.30
C THR A 115 3.03 1.80 -13.27
N VAL A 116 3.71 1.97 -14.41
CA VAL A 116 5.16 1.78 -14.52
C VAL A 116 5.90 2.78 -13.63
N PHE A 117 5.48 4.05 -13.66
CA PHE A 117 6.03 5.10 -12.81
C PHE A 117 5.87 4.79 -11.32
N LEU A 118 4.66 4.42 -10.89
CA LEU A 118 4.36 4.07 -9.50
C LEU A 118 5.16 2.85 -9.05
N THR A 119 5.29 1.84 -9.90
CA THR A 119 6.13 0.66 -9.63
C THR A 119 7.58 1.06 -9.39
N GLY A 120 8.15 1.91 -10.24
CA GLY A 120 9.51 2.42 -10.10
C GLY A 120 9.72 3.23 -8.82
N LEU A 121 8.78 4.13 -8.51
CA LEU A 121 8.81 4.98 -7.32
C LEU A 121 8.71 4.16 -6.03
N LEU A 122 7.76 3.21 -5.96
CA LEU A 122 7.61 2.30 -4.82
C LEU A 122 8.84 1.39 -4.67
N THR A 123 9.40 0.90 -5.77
CA THR A 123 10.64 0.09 -5.75
C THR A 123 11.80 0.90 -5.18
N ALA A 124 12.00 2.13 -5.65
CA ALA A 124 13.04 3.02 -5.16
C ALA A 124 12.86 3.30 -3.67
N GLN A 125 11.63 3.58 -3.23
CA GLN A 125 11.31 3.81 -1.83
C GLN A 125 11.57 2.57 -0.96
N PHE A 126 11.15 1.39 -1.39
CA PHE A 126 11.38 0.14 -0.64
C PHE A 126 12.87 -0.24 -0.60
N CYS A 127 13.61 -0.02 -1.69
CA CYS A 127 15.06 -0.18 -1.72
C CYS A 127 15.75 0.79 -0.76
N PHE A 128 15.31 2.04 -0.70
CA PHE A 128 15.85 3.05 0.20
C PHE A 128 15.58 2.69 1.67
N GLU A 129 14.34 2.33 2.00
CA GLU A 129 13.96 1.86 3.33
C GLU A 129 14.79 0.63 3.73
N ARG A 130 14.97 -0.35 2.84
CA ARG A 130 15.80 -1.53 3.11
C ARG A 130 17.27 -1.17 3.39
N ARG A 131 17.87 -0.29 2.59
CA ARG A 131 19.25 0.17 2.81
C ARG A 131 19.43 0.91 4.13
N LEU A 132 18.41 1.66 4.56
CA LEU A 132 18.46 2.43 5.80
C LEU A 132 18.31 1.56 7.05
N PHE A 133 17.43 0.55 7.02
CA PHE A 133 17.13 -0.28 8.18
C PHE A 133 18.00 -1.55 8.28
N GLN A 134 18.59 -2.03 7.17
CA GLN A 134 19.42 -3.23 7.15
C GLN A 134 20.69 -3.05 6.29
N PRO A 135 21.73 -2.37 6.81
CA PRO A 135 22.97 -2.13 6.06
C PRO A 135 23.82 -3.39 5.80
N GLN A 136 23.57 -4.49 6.52
CA GLN A 136 24.53 -5.58 6.70
C GLN A 136 24.09 -6.98 6.22
N SER A 137 22.98 -7.12 5.50
CA SER A 137 22.55 -8.45 5.00
C SER A 137 23.00 -8.71 3.55
N PRO A 138 23.98 -9.61 3.30
CA PRO A 138 24.55 -9.85 1.97
C PRO A 138 23.71 -10.76 1.06
N ASN A 139 22.56 -11.28 1.51
CA ASN A 139 21.71 -12.16 0.69
C ASN A 139 20.78 -11.36 -0.23
N LEU A 140 21.35 -11.01 -1.39
CA LEU A 140 20.77 -10.28 -2.51
C LEU A 140 19.81 -11.14 -3.34
N SER A 141 18.59 -11.36 -2.85
CA SER A 141 17.46 -11.44 -3.80
C SER A 141 17.09 -10.01 -4.16
N SER A 142 17.54 -9.54 -5.33
CA SER A 142 17.26 -8.18 -5.81
C SER A 142 15.80 -7.97 -6.22
N PHE A 143 14.99 -9.02 -6.25
CA PHE A 143 13.63 -9.01 -6.81
C PHE A 143 12.53 -8.68 -5.81
N ASP A 144 12.76 -8.79 -4.50
CA ASP A 144 11.69 -8.65 -3.51
C ASP A 144 11.06 -7.25 -3.45
N PRO A 145 11.84 -6.15 -3.45
CA PRO A 145 11.28 -4.80 -3.47
C PRO A 145 10.46 -4.55 -4.73
N ILE A 146 10.89 -5.13 -5.85
CA ILE A 146 10.23 -5.03 -7.14
C ILE A 146 8.90 -5.77 -7.11
N LEU A 147 8.85 -6.98 -6.54
CA LEU A 147 7.63 -7.77 -6.45
C LEU A 147 6.57 -7.09 -5.57
N SER A 148 6.94 -6.61 -4.39
CA SER A 148 6.01 -5.88 -3.51
C SER A 148 5.53 -4.58 -4.16
N ALA A 149 6.42 -3.83 -4.82
CA ALA A 149 6.05 -2.61 -5.53
C ALA A 149 5.12 -2.89 -6.72
N ALA A 150 5.39 -3.94 -7.48
CA ALA A 150 4.58 -4.35 -8.62
C ALA A 150 3.18 -4.77 -8.18
N LEU A 151 3.06 -5.60 -7.13
CA LEU A 151 1.75 -6.00 -6.58
C LEU A 151 0.91 -4.77 -6.18
N LEU A 152 1.53 -3.83 -5.47
CA LEU A 152 0.83 -2.64 -4.98
C LEU A 152 0.43 -1.71 -6.13
N ALA A 153 1.31 -1.51 -7.12
CA ALA A 153 1.02 -0.73 -8.31
C ALA A 153 -0.05 -1.37 -9.20
N ILE A 154 -0.05 -2.70 -9.34
CA ILE A 154 -1.10 -3.45 -10.06
C ILE A 154 -2.44 -3.23 -9.35
N GLY A 155 -2.51 -3.41 -8.02
CA GLY A 155 -3.73 -3.17 -7.25
C GLY A 155 -4.26 -1.74 -7.40
N ALA A 156 -3.37 -0.75 -7.31
CA ALA A 156 -3.74 0.66 -7.50
C ALA A 156 -4.26 0.93 -8.92
N SER A 157 -3.62 0.32 -9.92
CA SER A 157 -4.00 0.49 -11.33
C SER A 157 -5.31 -0.21 -11.65
N THR A 158 -5.60 -1.36 -11.03
CA THR A 158 -6.91 -1.99 -11.14
C THR A 158 -8.00 -1.11 -10.56
N LEU A 159 -7.74 -0.45 -9.42
CA LEU A 159 -8.66 0.49 -8.79
C LEU A 159 -8.92 1.71 -9.70
N LEU A 160 -7.85 2.31 -10.23
CA LEU A 160 -7.95 3.42 -11.19
C LEU A 160 -8.68 3.02 -12.48
N ALA A 161 -8.37 1.85 -13.04
CA ALA A 161 -9.03 1.33 -14.23
C ALA A 161 -10.53 1.17 -13.99
N THR A 162 -10.91 0.58 -12.86
CA THR A 162 -12.34 0.41 -12.56
C THR A 162 -13.04 1.75 -12.38
N ALA A 163 -12.43 2.75 -11.75
CA ALA A 163 -13.06 4.05 -11.62
C ALA A 163 -13.27 4.73 -12.98
N TRP A 164 -12.23 4.82 -13.81
CA TRP A 164 -12.32 5.51 -15.10
C TRP A 164 -13.14 4.78 -16.15
N PHE A 165 -13.08 3.45 -16.18
CA PHE A 165 -13.74 2.68 -17.22
C PHE A 165 -15.11 2.14 -16.81
N ALA A 166 -15.42 2.00 -15.50
CA ALA A 166 -16.78 1.66 -15.07
C ALA A 166 -17.73 2.86 -15.11
N ASP A 167 -17.23 4.09 -14.90
CA ASP A 167 -18.05 5.29 -15.08
C ASP A 167 -18.44 5.53 -16.55
N TRP A 168 -17.67 5.01 -17.51
CA TRP A 168 -18.04 5.08 -18.94
C TRP A 168 -19.27 4.22 -19.27
N THR A 169 -19.56 3.17 -18.50
CA THR A 169 -20.80 2.38 -18.65
C THR A 169 -22.02 3.04 -17.99
N ASN A 170 -21.85 4.10 -17.20
CA ASN A 170 -22.92 4.83 -16.50
C ASN A 170 -23.44 6.07 -17.28
N GLY A 171 -23.17 6.17 -18.58
CA GLY A 171 -23.87 7.08 -19.48
C GLY A 171 -25.33 6.69 -19.79
N SER A 172 -26.00 5.96 -18.89
CA SER A 172 -27.45 5.72 -18.97
C SER A 172 -28.16 6.60 -17.94
N PRO A 173 -29.17 7.40 -18.34
CA PRO A 173 -29.85 8.31 -17.44
C PRO A 173 -30.50 7.51 -16.31
N LEU A 174 -30.43 8.04 -15.08
CA LEU A 174 -31.09 7.51 -13.89
C LEU A 174 -32.55 7.18 -14.22
N VAL A 175 -32.85 5.89 -14.35
CA VAL A 175 -34.23 5.42 -14.30
C VAL A 175 -34.61 5.43 -12.83
N GLU A 176 -35.39 6.43 -12.44
CA GLU A 176 -36.16 6.44 -11.21
C GLU A 176 -37.05 5.19 -11.19
N LEU A 177 -36.63 4.15 -10.48
CA LEU A 177 -37.54 3.08 -10.07
C LEU A 177 -37.62 3.09 -8.54
N GLU A 178 -38.69 3.75 -8.10
CA GLU A 178 -39.31 3.66 -6.80
C GLU A 178 -39.34 2.19 -6.31
N VAL A 179 -38.96 1.98 -5.05
CA VAL A 179 -39.11 0.73 -4.28
C VAL A 179 -37.97 -0.31 -4.44
N THR A 180 -36.96 -0.16 -3.57
CA THR A 180 -36.07 -1.24 -3.07
C THR A 180 -35.26 -2.04 -4.10
N SER A 181 -34.19 -1.44 -4.64
CA SER A 181 -33.07 -2.17 -5.27
C SER A 181 -31.79 -2.05 -4.44
N ILE A 182 -31.74 -2.72 -3.28
CA ILE A 182 -30.48 -3.08 -2.61
C ILE A 182 -29.88 -4.28 -3.35
N VAL A 183 -29.74 -4.17 -4.68
CA VAL A 183 -29.48 -5.29 -5.59
C VAL A 183 -28.25 -4.91 -6.41
N ILE A 184 -27.10 -5.44 -5.97
CA ILE A 184 -25.94 -5.71 -6.84
C ILE A 184 -25.29 -4.44 -7.42
N LEU A 185 -25.24 -3.35 -6.65
CA LEU A 185 -24.18 -2.36 -6.82
C LEU A 185 -22.99 -2.71 -5.92
N VAL A 186 -22.54 -3.96 -6.01
CA VAL A 186 -21.13 -4.26 -5.77
C VAL A 186 -20.42 -3.67 -6.98
N GLU A 187 -20.23 -2.35 -6.98
CA GLU A 187 -19.58 -1.64 -8.08
C GLU A 187 -18.23 -2.32 -8.35
N ALA A 188 -17.80 -2.36 -9.61
CA ALA A 188 -16.46 -2.84 -9.97
C ALA A 188 -15.36 -2.22 -9.07
N VAL A 189 -15.62 -1.00 -8.58
CA VAL A 189 -14.84 -0.27 -7.57
C VAL A 189 -14.67 -1.05 -6.26
N GLN A 190 -15.70 -1.70 -5.72
CA GLN A 190 -15.60 -2.49 -4.48
C GLN A 190 -14.76 -3.76 -4.68
N VAL A 191 -14.90 -4.41 -5.83
CA VAL A 191 -14.08 -5.58 -6.19
C VAL A 191 -12.62 -5.18 -6.38
N ALA A 192 -12.36 -4.04 -7.03
CA ALA A 192 -11.01 -3.51 -7.18
C ALA A 192 -10.41 -3.01 -5.87
N ALA A 193 -11.21 -2.45 -4.97
CA ALA A 193 -10.77 -2.11 -3.61
C ALA A 193 -10.36 -3.37 -2.84
N LEU A 194 -11.12 -4.46 -2.93
CA LEU A 194 -10.75 -5.74 -2.35
C LEU A 194 -9.46 -6.30 -2.97
N ALA A 195 -9.33 -6.23 -4.30
CA ALA A 195 -8.11 -6.65 -4.99
C ALA A 195 -6.89 -5.83 -4.55
N PHE A 196 -7.05 -4.51 -4.38
CA PHE A 196 -6.03 -3.63 -3.85
C PHE A 196 -5.64 -4.01 -2.41
N VAL A 197 -6.61 -4.27 -1.53
CA VAL A 197 -6.37 -4.75 -0.16
C VAL A 197 -5.56 -6.04 -0.15
N CYS A 198 -5.94 -7.02 -0.99
CA CYS A 198 -5.23 -8.28 -1.13
C CYS A 198 -3.79 -8.07 -1.63
N CYS A 199 -3.59 -7.23 -2.63
CA CYS A 199 -2.26 -6.93 -3.18
C CYS A 199 -1.37 -6.22 -2.16
N ALA A 200 -1.93 -5.23 -1.45
CA ALA A 200 -1.24 -4.52 -0.37
C ALA A 200 -0.88 -5.49 0.76
N PHE A 201 -1.81 -6.38 1.14
CA PHE A 201 -1.56 -7.40 2.16
C PHE A 201 -0.39 -8.31 1.79
N LEU A 202 -0.39 -8.84 0.57
CA LEU A 202 0.69 -9.69 0.08
C LEU A 202 2.02 -8.93 0.05
N ALA A 203 2.02 -7.69 -0.46
CA ALA A 203 3.21 -6.85 -0.51
C ALA A 203 3.82 -6.62 0.88
N HIS A 204 2.99 -6.39 1.91
CA HIS A 204 3.44 -6.20 3.30
C HIS A 204 3.81 -7.51 3.99
N GLN A 205 3.07 -8.59 3.75
CA GLN A 205 3.37 -9.93 4.26
C GLN A 205 4.77 -10.36 3.82
N TYR A 206 5.06 -10.30 2.51
CA TYR A 206 6.38 -10.65 1.97
C TYR A 206 7.50 -9.81 2.60
N ARG A 207 7.23 -8.52 2.82
CA ARG A 207 8.21 -7.60 3.37
C ARG A 207 8.48 -7.87 4.86
N VAL A 208 7.44 -8.07 5.67
CA VAL A 208 7.57 -8.26 7.12
C VAL A 208 8.13 -9.64 7.46
N GLN A 209 7.69 -10.71 6.77
CA GLN A 209 8.24 -12.06 6.97
C GLN A 209 9.76 -12.06 6.81
N ARG A 210 10.29 -11.33 5.84
CA ARG A 210 11.73 -11.33 5.56
C ARG A 210 12.55 -10.47 6.52
N LEU A 211 11.98 -9.39 7.06
CA LEU A 211 12.62 -8.65 8.15
C LEU A 211 12.84 -9.57 9.36
N LEU A 212 11.87 -10.44 9.66
CA LEU A 212 11.95 -11.39 10.77
C LEU A 212 12.89 -12.57 10.52
N ASP A 213 12.99 -13.05 9.27
CA ASP A 213 13.94 -14.11 8.88
C ASP A 213 15.41 -13.64 8.92
N SER A 214 15.66 -12.32 8.92
CA SER A 214 17.00 -11.73 8.95
C SER A 214 17.61 -11.63 10.35
N ASP A 215 16.79 -11.80 11.40
CA ASP A 215 17.19 -11.71 12.82
C ASP A 215 17.54 -13.08 13.44
N VAL A 216 17.59 -14.15 12.63
CA VAL A 216 17.98 -15.52 13.01
C VAL A 216 19.35 -15.86 12.46
#